data_AF-A0A1J5QYZ9-F1
#
_entry.id   AF-A0A1J5QYZ9-F1
#
_cell.length_a   1.000
_cell.length_b   1.000
_cell.length_c   1.000
_cell.angle_alpha   90.00
_cell.angle_beta   90.00
_cell.angle_gamma   90.00
#
_symmetry.space_group_name_H-M   'P 1'
#
loop_
_entity.id
_entity.type
_entity.pdbx_description
1 polymer ?
#
loop_
_entity_poly.entity_id
_entity_poly.type
_entity_poly.pdbx_seq_one_letter_code
_entity_poly.pdbx_strand_id
1 'polypeptide(L)' 'MPVPSPCVQICTMDEASGLCRGCARTLAEIATWSALDDEAKREVLARVAQRRAAAPAGGARMPPPAQKTRNA' A
#
# COMPACT_ATOMS: atom_id res chain seq x y z
N MET A 1 17.56 10.37 -8.14
CA MET A 1 17.12 10.33 -6.72
C MET A 1 16.17 9.16 -6.59
N PRO A 2 16.40 8.19 -5.69
CA PRO A 2 15.56 7.02 -5.56
C PRO A 2 14.16 7.41 -5.09
N VAL A 3 13.12 6.93 -5.77
CA VAL A 3 11.73 7.17 -5.37
C VAL A 3 11.45 6.38 -4.08
N PRO A 4 11.14 7.04 -2.95
CA PRO A 4 10.93 6.35 -1.69
C PRO A 4 9.66 5.50 -1.75
N SER A 5 9.76 4.26 -1.27
CA SER A 5 8.59 3.38 -1.17
C SER A 5 7.65 3.90 -0.09
N PRO A 6 6.32 3.98 -0.33
CA PRO A 6 5.34 4.40 0.66
C PRO A 6 5.03 3.27 1.67
N CYS A 7 5.87 2.24 1.73
CA CYS A 7 5.66 1.06 2.54
C CYS A 7 5.95 1.34 4.01
N VAL A 8 4.92 1.21 4.84
CA VAL A 8 5.02 1.34 6.31
C VAL A 8 5.36 0.01 7.00
N GLN A 9 5.85 -0.99 6.25
CA GLN A 9 6.13 -2.35 6.71
C GLN A 9 4.90 -3.08 7.31
N ILE A 10 3.69 -2.59 7.01
CA ILE A 10 2.43 -3.23 7.37
C ILE A 10 1.81 -3.76 6.08
N CYS A 11 1.86 -5.08 5.90
CA CYS A 11 1.24 -5.76 4.76
C CYS A 11 -0.11 -6.35 5.19
N THR A 12 -1.11 -5.49 5.34
CA THR A 12 -2.49 -5.91 5.63
C THR A 12 -3.36 -5.59 4.45
N MET A 13 -3.86 -6.61 3.75
CA MET A 13 -4.75 -6.41 2.63
C MET A 13 -6.18 -6.20 3.10
N ASP A 14 -6.84 -5.22 2.51
CA ASP A 14 -8.27 -5.04 2.65
C ASP A 14 -9.00 -5.86 1.58
N GLU A 15 -9.80 -6.84 1.98
CA GLU A 15 -10.50 -7.72 1.05
C GLU A 15 -11.65 -7.02 0.31
N ALA A 16 -12.21 -5.95 0.89
CA ALA A 16 -13.29 -5.19 0.28
C ALA A 16 -12.80 -4.28 -0.85
N SER A 17 -11.61 -3.68 -0.70
CA SER A 17 -11.03 -2.76 -1.69
C SER A 17 -9.88 -3.36 -2.52
N GLY A 18 -9.30 -4.49 -2.09
CA GLY A 18 -8.10 -5.06 -2.70
C GLY A 18 -6.83 -4.20 -2.51
N LEU A 19 -6.86 -3.28 -1.54
CA LEU A 19 -5.78 -2.32 -1.27
C LEU A 19 -5.12 -2.59 0.08
N CYS A 20 -3.83 -2.27 0.18
CA CYS A 20 -3.08 -2.42 1.43
C CYS A 20 -3.54 -1.36 2.41
N ARG A 21 -4.01 -1.74 3.59
CA ARG A 21 -4.44 -0.79 4.63
C ARG A 21 -3.31 0.13 5.10
N GLY A 22 -2.05 -0.31 5.00
CA GLY A 22 -0.88 0.50 5.31
C GLY A 22 -0.51 1.46 4.19
N CYS A 23 -0.11 0.92 3.03
CA CYS A 23 0.43 1.71 1.92
C CYS A 23 -0.60 2.12 0.85
N ALA A 24 -1.87 1.71 0.95
CA ALA A 24 -2.95 1.94 -0.01
C ALA A 24 -2.63 1.53 -1.46
N ARG A 25 -1.73 0.54 -1.61
CA ARG A 25 -1.33 -0.07 -2.89
C ARG A 25 -1.98 -1.42 -3.09
N THR A 26 -2.17 -1.81 -4.34
CA THR A 26 -2.60 -3.17 -4.68
C THR A 26 -1.42 -4.15 -4.59
N LEU A 27 -1.73 -5.44 -4.44
CA LEU A 27 -0.72 -6.51 -4.50
C LEU A 27 0.07 -6.50 -5.81
N ALA A 28 -0.59 -6.23 -6.94
CA ALA A 28 0.06 -6.13 -8.25
C ALA A 28 1.08 -4.99 -8.29
N GLU A 29 0.73 -3.81 -7.76
CA GLU A 29 1.65 -2.66 -7.66
C GLU A 29 2.83 -2.95 -6.72
N ILE A 30 2.62 -3.70 -5.64
CA ILE A 30 3.69 -4.09 -4.71
C ILE A 30 4.64 -5.08 -5.39
N ALA A 31 4.10 -6.08 -6.08
CA ALA A 31 4.87 -7.11 -6.79
C ALA A 31 5.72 -6.55 -7.92
N THR A 32 5.21 -5.55 -8.66
CA THR A 32 5.94 -4.94 -9.78
C THR A 32 6.83 -3.76 -9.37
N TRP A 33 6.77 -3.28 -8.12
CA TRP A 33 7.46 -2.06 -7.70
C TRP A 33 8.97 -2.06 -7.95
N SER A 34 9.65 -3.19 -7.74
CA SER A 34 11.09 -3.32 -8.01
C SER A 34 11.41 -3.22 -9.50
N ALA A 35 10.48 -3.61 -10.37
CA ALA A 35 10.60 -3.58 -11.82
C ALA A 35 10.11 -2.27 -12.46
N LEU A 36 9.45 -1.39 -11.69
CA LEU A 36 8.96 -0.10 -12.21
C LEU A 36 10.09 0.94 -12.29
N ASP A 37 10.04 1.75 -13.34
CA ASP A 37 10.88 2.94 -13.50
C ASP A 37 10.48 4.06 -12.54
N ASP A 38 11.37 5.00 -12.29
CA ASP A 38 11.12 6.12 -11.36
C ASP A 38 9.90 6.96 -11.74
N GLU A 39 9.60 7.09 -13.03
CA GLU A 39 8.40 7.77 -13.55
C GLU A 39 7.12 7.01 -13.13
N ALA A 40 7.08 5.71 -13.42
CA ALA A 40 5.94 4.86 -13.06
C ALA A 40 5.77 4.74 -11.54
N LYS A 41 6.88 4.70 -10.79
CA LYS A 41 6.86 4.73 -9.32
C LYS A 41 6.21 6.01 -8.79
N ARG A 42 6.53 7.16 -9.38
CA ARG A 42 5.90 8.46 -9.04
C ARG A 42 4.41 8.46 -9.36
N GLU A 43 4.02 7.88 -10.48
CA GLU A 43 2.59 7.79 -10.84
C GLU A 43 1.81 6.91 -9.87
N VAL A 44 2.37 5.75 -9.48
CA VAL A 44 1.77 4.90 -8.45
C VAL A 44 1.65 5.64 -7.12
N LEU A 45 2.67 6.40 -6.72
CA LEU A 45 2.60 7.22 -5.51
C LEU A 45 1.49 8.27 -5.57
N ALA A 46 1.32 8.95 -6.71
CA ALA A 46 0.24 9.92 -6.90
C ALA A 46 -1.14 9.25 -6.78
N ARG A 47 -1.33 8.09 -7.41
CA ARG A 47 -2.57 7.30 -7.31
C ARG A 47 -2.83 6.85 -5.87
N VAL A 48 -1.80 6.41 -5.16
CA VAL A 48 -1.89 6.04 -3.73
C VAL A 48 -2.31 7.22 -2.87
N ALA A 49 -1.73 8.40 -3.09
CA ALA A 49 -2.10 9.62 -2.38
C ALA A 49 -3.58 9.99 -2.64
N GLN A 50 -4.03 9.89 -3.90
CA GLN A 50 -5.43 10.09 -4.25
C GLN A 50 -6.36 9.07 -3.58
N ARG A 51 -6.00 7.78 -3.57
CA ARG A 51 -6.76 6.73 -2.87
C ARG A 51 -6.85 6.99 -1.37
N ARG A 52 -5.76 7.44 -0.74
CA ARG A 52 -5.72 7.83 0.67
C ARG A 52 -6.57 9.05 0.98
N ALA A 53 -6.68 9.99 0.04
CA ALA A 53 -7.53 11.17 0.18
C ALA A 53 -9.01 10.85 -0.06
N ALA A 54 -9.31 9.90 -0.97
CA ALA A 54 -10.67 9.47 -1.30
C ALA A 54 -11.24 8.48 -0.28
N ALA A 55 -10.39 7.64 0.33
CA ALA A 55 -10.76 6.92 1.53
C ALA A 55 -10.98 7.96 2.64
N PRO A 56 -12.20 8.10 3.20
CA PRO A 56 -12.39 9.01 4.32
C PRO A 56 -11.37 8.62 5.39
N ALA A 57 -10.62 9.60 5.88
CA ALA A 57 -9.60 9.43 6.91
C ALA A 57 -10.24 8.86 8.19
N GLY A 58 -10.47 7.55 8.21
CA GLY A 58 -10.97 6.74 9.32
C GLY A 58 -9.88 5.85 9.89
N GLY A 59 -8.62 6.08 9.50
CA GLY A 59 -7.44 5.42 10.05
C GLY A 59 -6.99 6.06 11.36
N ALA A 60 -7.87 6.15 12.36
CA ALA A 60 -7.47 6.45 13.74
C ALA A 60 -8.36 5.73 14.78
N ARG A 61 -8.89 4.55 14.46
CA ARG A 61 -9.24 3.52 15.46
C ARG A 61 -9.64 2.19 14.78
N MET A 62 -8.73 1.22 14.64
CA MET A 62 -9.05 -0.22 14.69
C MET A 62 -7.76 -1.09 14.72
N PRO A 63 -7.81 -2.37 15.16
CA PRO A 63 -6.94 -3.00 16.14
C PRO A 63 -5.77 -3.72 15.43
N PRO A 64 -4.86 -4.37 16.17
CA PRO A 64 -3.77 -5.13 15.55
C PRO A 64 -4.30 -6.13 14.51
N PRO A 65 -3.67 -6.22 13.31
CA PRO A 65 -4.05 -7.23 12.33
C PRO A 65 -3.78 -8.61 12.92
N ALA A 66 -4.80 -9.47 12.94
CA ALA A 66 -4.65 -10.88 13.20
C ALA A 66 -3.75 -11.50 12.10
N GLN A 67 -2.46 -11.50 12.40
CA GLN A 67 -1.46 -12.52 12.12
C GLN A 67 -1.86 -13.53 11.02
N LYS A 68 -1.49 -13.28 9.76
CA LYS A 68 -1.35 -14.38 8.79
C LYS A 68 0.12 -14.79 8.72
N THR A 69 0.44 -15.68 9.67
CA THR A 69 1.40 -16.79 9.61
C THR A 69 2.57 -16.64 8.63
N ARG A 70 3.71 -16.29 9.21
CA ARG A 70 5.06 -16.72 8.80
C ARG A 70 4.99 -18.10 8.12
N ASN A 71 5.36 -18.22 6.85
CA ASN A 71 5.66 -19.52 6.29
C ASN A 71 6.82 -19.43 5.28
N ALA A 72 7.91 -20.10 5.67
CA ALA A 72 9.14 -20.51 4.97
C ALA A 72 9.84 -19.50 4.05
#